data_AF-A0A849T7T6-F1
#
_entry.id   AF-A0A849T7T6-F1
#
_cell.length_a   1.000
_cell.length_b   1.000
_cell.length_c   1.000
_cell.angle_alpha   90.00
_cell.angle_beta   90.00
_cell.angle_gamma   90.00
#
_symmetry.space_group_name_H-M   'P 1'
#
loop_
_entity.id
_entity.type
_entity.pdbx_description
1 polymer ?
#
loop_
_entity_poly.entity_id
_entity_poly.type
_entity_poly.pdbx_seq_one_letter_code
_entity_poly.pdbx_strand_id
1 'polypeptide(L)' 'MIKNLGKLKYFILKKDDLKGLKRTDFVQFTIDNRIYKIPVIIILDRFKKSVDWNKNDVHKQSSSVPKWIERANQK' A
#
# COMPACT_ATOMS: atom_id res chain seq x y z
N MET A 1 -13.61 -4.94 4.60
CA MET A 1 -13.83 -3.73 3.77
C MET A 1 -12.68 -3.59 2.77
N ILE A 2 -12.94 -3.03 1.59
CA ILE A 2 -11.90 -2.74 0.59
C ILE A 2 -11.89 -1.23 0.35
N LYS A 3 -10.74 -0.57 0.54
CA LYS A 3 -10.56 0.84 0.20
C LYS A 3 -9.84 0.95 -1.13
N ASN A 4 -10.44 1.64 -2.10
CA ASN A 4 -9.84 1.87 -3.41
C ASN A 4 -9.12 3.21 -3.44
N LEU A 5 -7.82 3.22 -3.75
CA LEU A 5 -7.00 4.43 -3.91
C LEU A 5 -6.97 4.93 -5.36
N GLY A 6 -7.61 4.24 -6.29
CA GLY A 6 -7.74 4.64 -7.68
C GLY A 6 -6.49 4.35 -8.52
N LYS A 7 -6.30 5.12 -9.60
CA LYS A 7 -5.19 4.98 -10.54
C LYS A 7 -4.00 5.83 -10.09
N LEU A 8 -2.87 5.18 -9.84
CA LEU A 8 -1.62 5.81 -9.40
C LEU A 8 -0.54 5.60 -10.47
N LYS A 9 0.35 6.58 -10.64
CA LYS A 9 1.53 6.45 -11.53
C LYS A 9 2.62 5.58 -10.91
N TYR A 10 2.67 5.50 -9.59
CA TYR A 10 3.65 4.75 -8.82
C TYR A 10 3.04 4.39 -7.47
N PHE A 11 3.69 3.48 -6.74
CA PHE A 11 3.25 3.13 -5.40
C PHE A 11 3.57 4.27 -4.42
N ILE A 12 2.51 4.88 -3.89
CA ILE A 12 2.56 5.83 -2.79
C ILE A 12 1.42 5.49 -1.84
N LEU A 13 1.70 5.51 -0.55
CA LEU A 13 0.71 5.24 0.48
C LEU A 13 0.87 6.26 1.60
N LYS A 14 -0.23 6.95 1.91
CA LYS A 14 -0.31 7.91 3.00
C LYS A 14 -0.92 7.23 4.22
N LYS A 15 -0.56 7.69 5.41
CA LYS A 15 -1.16 7.18 6.65
C LYS A 15 -2.68 7.38 6.69
N ASP A 16 -3.17 8.49 6.14
CA ASP A 16 -4.61 8.77 6.00
C ASP A 16 -5.33 7.80 5.06
N ASP A 17 -4.61 7.20 4.11
CA ASP A 17 -5.17 6.14 3.27
C ASP A 17 -5.49 4.90 4.10
N LEU A 18 -4.79 4.65 5.20
CA LEU A 18 -5.02 3.52 6.09
C LEU A 18 -5.89 3.86 7.31
N LYS A 19 -6.17 5.14 7.55
CA LYS A 19 -6.94 5.59 8.71
C LYS A 19 -8.35 4.99 8.68
N GLY A 20 -8.75 4.38 9.80
CA GLY A 20 -10.05 3.72 9.95
C GLY A 20 -10.14 2.32 9.35
N LEU A 21 -9.08 1.81 8.71
CA LEU A 21 -9.03 0.43 8.21
C LEU A 21 -8.55 -0.54 9.29
N LYS A 22 -9.20 -1.71 9.35
CA LYS A 22 -8.80 -2.83 10.20
C LYS A 22 -7.68 -3.63 9.53
N ARG A 23 -6.92 -4.38 10.33
CA ARG A 23 -5.86 -5.28 9.82
C ARG A 23 -6.38 -6.35 8.84
N THR A 24 -7.64 -6.72 8.96
CA THR A 24 -8.34 -7.68 8.07
C THR A 24 -8.87 -7.05 6.78
N ASP A 25 -8.79 -5.72 6.64
CA ASP A 25 -9.25 -5.02 5.45
C ASP A 25 -8.20 -5.05 4.33
N PHE A 26 -8.61 -4.59 3.15
CA PHE A 26 -7.77 -4.54 1.97
C PHE A 26 -7.71 -3.14 1.39
N VAL A 27 -6.58 -2.84 0.78
CA VAL A 27 -6.36 -1.65 -0.05
C VAL A 27 -6.24 -2.12 -1.49
N GLN A 28 -6.91 -1.42 -2.40
CA GLN A 28 -6.84 -1.67 -3.84
C GLN A 28 -6.36 -0.42 -4.57
N PHE A 29 -5.49 -0.58 -5.57
CA PHE A 29 -5.06 0.51 -6.45
C PHE A 29 -4.64 -0.03 -7.81
N THR A 30 -4.59 0.85 -8.81
CA THR A 30 -4.20 0.49 -10.18
C THR A 30 -2.93 1.23 -10.56
N ILE A 31 -1.88 0.52 -11.01
CA ILE A 31 -0.65 1.11 -11.57
C ILE A 31 -0.41 0.45 -12.92
N ASP A 32 -0.17 1.24 -13.97
CA ASP A 32 0.09 0.78 -15.33
C ASP A 32 -0.93 -0.28 -15.83
N ASN A 33 -2.21 0.00 -15.60
CA ASN A 33 -3.36 -0.87 -15.93
C ASN A 33 -3.38 -2.23 -15.20
N ARG A 34 -2.52 -2.46 -14.22
CA ARG A 34 -2.58 -3.61 -13.31
C ARG A 34 -3.24 -3.23 -12.01
N ILE A 35 -4.21 -4.02 -11.59
CA ILE A 35 -4.90 -3.87 -10.29
C ILE A 35 -4.11 -4.62 -9.24
N TYR A 36 -3.79 -3.95 -8.15
CA TYR A 36 -3.17 -4.53 -6.96
C TYR A 36 -4.17 -4.47 -5.82
N LYS A 37 -4.37 -5.59 -5.14
CA LYS A 37 -5.16 -5.72 -3.92
C LYS A 37 -4.27 -6.27 -2.82
N ILE A 38 -4.16 -5.55 -1.71
CA ILE A 38 -3.22 -5.86 -0.63
C ILE A 38 -3.94 -5.83 0.72
N PRO A 39 -3.80 -6.87 1.56
CA PRO A 39 -4.23 -6.81 2.95
C PRO A 39 -3.52 -5.69 3.72
N VAL A 40 -4.28 -4.93 4.51
CA VAL A 40 -3.76 -3.84 5.36
C VAL A 40 -2.73 -4.37 6.35
N ILE A 41 -2.89 -5.60 6.86
CA ILE A 41 -1.91 -6.24 7.74
C ILE A 41 -0.51 -6.32 7.11
N ILE A 42 -0.39 -6.66 5.82
CA ILE A 42 0.91 -6.78 5.14
C ILE A 42 1.59 -5.41 5.07
N ILE A 43 0.82 -4.38 4.75
CA ILE A 43 1.30 -3.00 4.69
C ILE A 43 1.82 -2.56 6.07
N LEU A 44 1.01 -2.71 7.11
CA LEU A 44 1.36 -2.30 8.47
C LEU A 44 2.58 -3.06 8.99
N ASP A 45 2.65 -4.37 8.76
CA ASP A 45 3.78 -5.19 9.20
C ASP A 45 5.07 -4.82 8.46
N ARG A 46 4.97 -4.47 7.16
CA ARG A 46 6.12 -3.99 6.36
C ARG A 46 6.67 -2.66 6.89
N PHE A 47 5.79 -1.75 7.29
CA PHE A 47 6.17 -0.41 7.71
C PHE A 47 6.33 -0.24 9.24
N LYS A 48 6.03 -1.28 10.04
CA LYS A 48 6.08 -1.25 11.52
C LYS A 48 7.37 -0.69 12.12
N LYS A 49 8.52 -0.94 11.47
CA LYS A 49 9.85 -0.48 11.91
C LYS A 49 10.45 0.61 11.02
N SER A 50 9.72 1.07 10.00
CA SER A 50 10.24 2.07 9.08
C SER A 50 10.27 3.44 9.77
N VAL A 51 11.47 3.95 10.02
CA VAL A 51 11.67 5.30 10.59
C VAL A 51 11.04 6.36 9.69
N ASP A 52 11.11 6.17 8.36
CA ASP A 52 10.49 7.07 7.38
C ASP A 52 8.97 7.06 7.44
N TRP A 53 8.34 5.91 7.71
CA TRP A 53 6.89 5.81 7.89
C TRP A 53 6.40 6.61 9.10
N ASN A 54 7.19 6.63 10.17
CA ASN A 54 6.84 7.35 11.40
C ASN A 54 7.09 8.87 11.31
N LYS A 55 8.03 9.31 10.46
CA LYS A 55 8.42 10.73 10.35
C LYS A 55 7.74 11.50 9.22
N ASN A 56 7.45 10.86 8.09
CA ASN A 56 7.09 11.58 6.86
C ASN A 56 5.62 11.42 6.45
N ASP A 57 4.78 10.70 7.21
CA ASP A 57 3.36 10.38 6.94
C ASP A 57 3.05 9.85 5.51
N VAL A 58 4.10 9.57 4.73
CA VAL A 58 4.09 9.21 3.32
C VAL A 58 5.33 8.37 3.06
N HIS A 59 5.15 7.19 2.47
CA HIS A 59 6.29 6.44 1.93
C HIS A 59 6.60 6.92 0.51
N LYS A 60 7.84 7.38 0.29
CA LYS A 60 8.25 8.06 -0.95
C LYS A 60 8.18 7.14 -2.17
N GLN A 61 7.95 7.82 -3.29
CA GLN A 61 7.75 7.31 -4.63
C GLN A 61 8.85 6.34 -5.04
N SER A 62 8.45 5.16 -5.52
CA SER A 62 9.31 4.27 -6.29
C SER A 62 8.82 4.25 -7.73
N SER A 63 9.71 4.40 -8.70
CA SER A 63 9.39 4.23 -10.12
C SER A 63 8.87 2.83 -10.46
N SER A 64 8.96 1.89 -9.53
CA SER A 64 8.45 0.53 -9.62
C SER A 64 7.53 0.19 -8.44
N VAL A 65 6.55 -0.69 -8.68
CA VAL A 65 5.77 -1.31 -7.60
C VAL A 65 6.71 -2.17 -6.75
N PRO A 66 6.72 -2.03 -5.40
CA PRO A 66 7.58 -2.85 -4.57
C PRO A 66 7.35 -4.35 -4.77
N LYS A 67 8.43 -5.14 -4.93
CA LYS A 67 8.35 -6.60 -5.18
C LYS A 67 7.51 -7.40 -4.18
N TRP A 68 7.41 -6.94 -2.93
CA TRP A 68 6.59 -7.59 -1.90
C TRP A 68 5.08 -7.45 -2.19
N ILE A 69 4.67 -6.39 -2.88
CA ILE A 69 3.30 -6.18 -3.36
C ILE A 69 3.01 -7.11 -4.54
N GLU A 70 3.95 -7.20 -5.49
CA GLU A 70 3.84 -8.08 -6.66
C GLU A 70 3.67 -9.53 -6.20
N ARG A 71 4.51 -10.00 -5.27
CA ARG A 71 4.41 -11.35 -4.67
C ARG A 71 3.08 -11.59 -3.96
N ALA A 72 2.53 -10.57 -3.29
CA ALA A 72 1.24 -10.68 -2.61
C ALA A 72 0.05 -10.79 -3.58
N ASN A 73 0.20 -10.37 -4.85
CA ASN A 73 -0.83 -10.38 -5.88
C ASN A 73 -0.67 -11.52 -6.91
N GLN A 74 0.35 -12.37 -6.78
CA GLN A 74 0.62 -13.50 -7.68
C GLN A 74 0.05 -14.85 -7.19
N LYS A 75 -0.69 -14.85 -6.08
CA LYS A 75 -1.38 -16.03 -5.53
C LYS A 75 -2.86 -15.95 -5.82
#